data_AF-A0A3N9UEM6-F1
#
_entry.id   AF-A0A3N9UEM6-F1
#
_cell.length_a   1.000
_cell.length_b   1.000
_cell.length_c   1.000
_cell.angle_alpha   90.00
_cell.angle_beta   90.00
_cell.angle_gamma   90.00
#
_symmetry.space_group_name_H-M   'P 1'
#
loop_
_entity.id
_entity.type
_entity.pdbx_description
1 polymer ?
#
loop_
_entity_poly.entity_id
_entity_poly.type
_entity_poly.pdbx_seq_one_letter_code
_entity_poly.pdbx_strand_id
1 'polypeptide(L)'
;MEKRKFTLVGLGIIIILSISAIFILNGAKSKGEDPEIIEVSAPVVNPELQVLHDKKVKEADVITKYLQEENGFFEQVGNRLTEKDYEFQMMLAVRSIDDIQVKYILTNKKVTEAEQGEVKSIFYEIVEKNNLDPHSFTLTVSDRD
;
A
#
# COMPACT_ATOMS: atom_id res chain seq x y z
N MET A 1 -3.11 -39.49 12.40
CA MET A 1 -2.27 -38.28 12.17
C MET A 1 -2.24 -38.03 10.67
N GLU A 2 -3.17 -37.23 10.16
CA GLU A 2 -3.18 -36.83 8.75
C GLU A 2 -2.08 -35.82 8.49
N LYS A 3 -1.25 -36.09 7.48
CA LYS A 3 -0.26 -35.16 6.96
C LYS A 3 -0.99 -34.18 6.05
N ARG A 4 -1.32 -32.99 6.55
CA ARG A 4 -1.79 -31.89 5.69
C ARG A 4 -0.61 -31.42 4.83
N LYS A 5 -0.74 -31.63 3.53
CA LYS A 5 0.18 -31.11 2.52
C LYS A 5 -0.11 -29.61 2.40
N PHE A 6 0.83 -28.77 2.82
CA PHE A 6 0.80 -27.36 2.51
C PHE A 6 1.13 -27.22 1.02
N THR A 7 0.10 -27.14 0.18
CA THR A 7 0.26 -26.73 -1.21
C THR A 7 0.57 -25.24 -1.17
N LEU A 8 1.80 -24.89 -1.55
CA LEU A 8 2.27 -23.52 -1.71
C LEU A 8 1.47 -22.87 -2.86
N VAL A 9 0.35 -22.23 -2.54
CA VAL A 9 -0.43 -21.43 -3.49
C VAL A 9 0.34 -20.12 -3.73
N GLY A 10 0.42 -19.72 -5.00
CA GLY A 10 1.34 -18.71 -5.53
C GLY A 10 1.49 -17.48 -4.65
N LEU A 11 2.72 -17.22 -4.20
CA LEU A 11 3.09 -16.01 -3.48
C LEU A 11 3.00 -14.79 -4.40
N GLY A 12 1.86 -14.12 -4.41
CA GLY A 12 1.82 -12.70 -4.77
C GLY A 12 2.65 -11.93 -3.75
N ILE A 13 3.79 -11.36 -4.19
CA ILE A 13 4.66 -10.59 -3.29
C ILE A 13 4.06 -9.18 -3.15
N ILE A 14 3.63 -8.83 -1.94
CA ILE A 14 3.16 -7.49 -1.59
C ILE A 14 4.38 -6.66 -1.21
N ILE A 15 4.74 -5.66 -2.02
CA ILE A 15 5.83 -4.72 -1.74
C ILE A 15 5.20 -3.46 -1.14
N ILE A 16 5.41 -3.27 0.17
CA ILE A 16 4.84 -2.15 0.93
C ILE A 16 5.84 -0.98 0.88
N LEU A 17 5.43 0.12 0.26
CA LEU A 17 6.11 1.42 0.43
C LEU A 17 5.41 2.18 1.56
N SER A 18 5.75 1.84 2.81
CA SER A 18 5.40 2.70 3.95
C SER A 18 6.12 4.03 3.74
N ILE A 19 5.40 5.14 3.65
CA ILE A 19 5.97 6.49 3.59
C ILE A 19 6.52 6.87 4.98
N SER A 20 7.47 6.10 5.49
CA SER A 20 8.23 6.40 6.71
C SER A 20 9.73 6.58 6.41
N ALA A 21 10.19 6.31 5.19
CA ALA A 21 11.61 6.27 4.82
C ALA A 21 12.11 7.41 3.90
N ILE A 22 11.51 8.62 3.92
CA ILE A 22 12.05 9.79 3.17
C ILE A 22 12.65 10.88 4.08
N PHE A 23 12.67 10.71 5.41
CA PHE A 23 13.27 11.70 6.33
C PHE A 23 14.54 11.23 7.09
N ILE A 24 15.37 10.38 6.48
CA ILE A 24 16.75 10.18 6.94
C ILE A 24 17.72 10.44 5.78
N LEU A 25 17.80 11.70 5.38
CA LEU A 25 19.03 12.27 4.79
C LEU A 25 19.39 13.49 5.62
N ASN A 26 19.79 13.24 6.87
CA ASN A 26 20.61 14.19 7.61
C ASN A 26 21.94 13.53 7.96
N GLY A 27 23.02 14.20 7.54
CA GLY A 27 24.31 14.14 8.20
C GLY A 27 25.29 13.09 7.69
N ALA A 28 26.13 13.46 6.71
CA ALA A 28 27.59 13.35 6.84
C ALA A 28 28.34 13.74 5.56
N LYS A 29 28.94 14.94 5.54
CA LYS A 29 30.37 15.06 5.26
C LYS A 29 30.93 16.38 5.78
N SER A 30 31.84 16.27 6.75
CA SER A 30 32.45 17.38 7.47
C SER A 30 33.53 18.07 6.63
N LYS A 31 33.63 19.40 6.77
CA LYS A 31 34.92 20.07 7.03
C LYS A 31 34.63 21.38 7.76
N GLY A 32 35.34 21.58 8.87
CA GLY A 32 34.88 22.36 10.01
C GLY A 32 35.16 23.85 9.97
N GLU A 33 34.56 24.52 10.96
CA GLU A 33 35.03 25.65 11.76
C GLU A 33 33.95 25.91 12.85
N ASP A 34 34.37 26.41 14.01
CA ASP A 34 33.66 26.48 15.30
C ASP A 34 32.42 27.44 15.34
N PRO A 35 31.60 27.44 16.43
CA PRO A 35 30.15 27.49 16.34
C PRO A 35 29.58 28.91 16.40
N GLU A 36 28.89 29.32 15.34
CA GLU A 36 27.87 30.36 15.43
C GLU A 36 26.55 29.67 15.78
N ILE A 37 26.03 29.93 16.98
CA ILE A 37 24.74 29.42 17.43
C ILE A 37 23.68 30.13 16.59
N ILE A 38 23.38 29.57 15.42
CA ILE A 38 22.13 29.84 14.74
C ILE A 38 21.08 29.19 15.63
N GLU A 39 20.37 30.00 16.43
CA GLU A 39 19.06 29.61 16.93
C GLU A 39 18.23 29.29 15.69
N VAL A 40 18.24 28.01 15.30
CA VAL A 40 17.24 27.47 14.40
C VAL A 40 15.97 27.54 15.21
N SER A 41 15.26 28.66 15.09
CA SER A 41 13.93 28.84 15.63
C SER A 41 13.16 27.58 15.26
N ALA A 42 12.78 26.83 16.29
CA ALA A 42 12.03 25.61 16.14
C ALA A 42 10.87 25.91 15.17
N PRO A 43 10.56 25.02 14.21
CA PRO A 43 9.42 25.24 13.34
C PRO A 43 8.24 25.56 14.25
N VAL A 44 7.55 26.69 14.01
CA VAL A 44 6.35 27.05 14.78
C VAL A 44 5.33 25.98 14.49
N VAL A 45 5.30 24.95 15.34
CA VAL A 45 4.48 23.78 15.11
C VAL A 45 3.06 24.19 15.49
N ASN A 46 2.24 24.56 14.50
CA ASN A 46 0.82 24.83 14.74
C ASN A 46 0.22 23.59 15.42
N PRO A 47 -0.23 23.68 16.69
CA PRO A 47 -0.75 22.52 17.43
C PRO A 47 -1.93 21.86 16.72
N GLU A 48 -2.75 22.63 16.01
CA GLU A 48 -3.89 22.10 15.24
C GLU A 48 -3.44 21.25 14.04
N LEU A 49 -2.34 21.64 13.38
CA LEU A 49 -1.79 20.86 12.26
C LEU A 49 -1.18 19.54 12.73
N GLN A 50 -0.56 19.50 13.91
CA GLN A 50 -0.07 18.25 14.51
C GLN A 50 -1.22 17.32 14.88
N VAL A 51 -2.25 17.83 15.54
CA VAL A 51 -3.41 17.01 15.94
C VAL A 51 -4.13 16.44 14.71
N LEU A 52 -4.28 17.24 13.65
CA LEU A 52 -4.86 16.77 12.39
C LEU A 52 -3.98 15.71 11.71
N HIS A 53 -2.66 15.91 11.70
CA HIS A 53 -1.70 14.95 11.17
C HIS A 53 -1.76 13.62 11.93
N ASP A 54 -1.69 13.65 13.26
CA ASP A 54 -1.71 12.46 14.11
C ASP A 54 -3.02 11.69 13.98
N LYS A 55 -4.14 12.39 13.81
CA LYS A 55 -5.44 11.77 13.54
C LYS A 55 -5.42 11.02 12.20
N LYS A 56 -4.93 11.66 11.13
CA LYS A 56 -4.85 11.03 9.79
C LYS A 56 -3.92 9.83 9.77
N VAL A 57 -2.77 9.91 10.45
CA VAL A 57 -1.83 8.78 10.58
C VAL A 57 -2.50 7.61 11.27
N LYS A 58 -3.19 7.85 12.39
CA LYS A 58 -3.91 6.78 13.11
C LYS A 58 -5.01 6.14 12.27
N GLU A 59 -5.76 6.94 11.51
CA GLU A 59 -6.80 6.43 10.60
C GLU A 59 -6.19 5.57 9.48
N ALA A 60 -5.07 6.02 8.89
CA ALA A 60 -4.33 5.26 7.87
C ALA A 60 -3.79 3.92 8.42
N ASP A 61 -3.29 3.89 9.66
CA ASP A 61 -2.82 2.66 10.30
C ASP A 61 -3.95 1.66 10.54
N VAL A 62 -5.13 2.13 10.97
CA VAL A 62 -6.30 1.28 11.21
C VAL A 62 -6.80 0.65 9.91
N ILE A 63 -6.96 1.46 8.85
CA ILE A 63 -7.44 0.92 7.57
C ILE A 63 -6.40 -0.01 6.92
N THR A 64 -5.10 0.31 7.04
CA THR A 64 -4.03 -0.56 6.51
C THR A 64 -4.08 -1.93 7.15
N LYS A 65 -4.24 -2.00 8.49
CA LYS A 65 -4.38 -3.28 9.20
C LYS A 65 -5.60 -4.07 8.75
N TYR A 66 -6.75 -3.41 8.61
CA TYR A 66 -7.97 -4.05 8.13
C TYR A 66 -7.81 -4.63 6.72
N LEU A 67 -7.17 -3.89 5.82
CA LEU A 67 -7.00 -4.34 4.43
C LEU A 67 -6.01 -5.50 4.29
N GLN A 68 -5.06 -5.62 5.22
CA GLN A 68 -3.94 -6.57 5.19
C GLN A 68 -4.06 -7.73 6.17
N GLU A 69 -5.14 -7.82 6.95
CA GLU A 69 -5.32 -8.95 7.87
C GLU A 69 -5.37 -10.29 7.11
N GLU A 70 -5.09 -11.39 7.81
CA GLU A 70 -5.23 -12.73 7.25
C GLU A 70 -6.71 -12.99 6.89
N ASN A 71 -6.96 -13.50 5.69
CA ASN A 71 -8.28 -13.54 5.02
C ASN A 71 -8.91 -12.15 4.75
N GLY A 72 -8.13 -11.09 4.90
CA GLY A 72 -8.53 -9.71 4.68
C GLY A 72 -8.73 -9.38 3.21
N PHE A 73 -8.99 -8.09 2.94
CA PHE A 73 -9.38 -7.60 1.62
C PHE A 73 -8.39 -8.01 0.52
N PHE A 74 -7.09 -7.75 0.69
CA PHE A 74 -6.11 -8.01 -0.37
C PHE A 74 -5.84 -9.50 -0.60
N GLU A 75 -5.98 -10.34 0.43
CA GLU A 75 -5.86 -11.80 0.26
C GLU A 75 -7.04 -12.35 -0.55
N GLN A 76 -8.26 -11.86 -0.30
CA GLN A 76 -9.43 -12.22 -1.11
C GLN A 76 -9.24 -11.84 -2.58
N VAL A 77 -8.71 -10.64 -2.85
CA VAL A 77 -8.40 -10.22 -4.23
C VAL A 77 -7.33 -11.11 -4.83
N GLY A 78 -6.25 -11.37 -4.10
CA GLY A 78 -5.16 -12.22 -4.56
C GLY A 78 -5.61 -13.62 -4.92
N ASN A 79 -6.43 -14.25 -4.08
CA ASN A 79 -6.96 -15.59 -4.33
C ASN A 79 -7.79 -15.64 -5.63
N ARG A 80 -8.65 -14.65 -5.87
CA ARG A 80 -9.46 -14.57 -7.09
C ARG A 80 -8.62 -14.32 -8.34
N LEU A 81 -7.55 -13.54 -8.23
CA LEU A 81 -6.58 -13.36 -9.32
C LEU A 81 -5.81 -14.65 -9.62
N THR A 82 -5.39 -15.38 -8.59
CA THR A 82 -4.70 -16.67 -8.75
C THR A 82 -5.62 -17.75 -9.33
N GLU A 83 -6.90 -17.79 -8.96
CA GLU A 83 -7.91 -18.66 -9.59
C GLU A 83 -8.04 -18.43 -11.12
N LYS A 84 -7.71 -17.22 -11.57
CA LYS A 84 -7.70 -16.79 -12.99
C LYS A 84 -6.33 -16.87 -13.65
N ASP A 85 -5.38 -17.56 -13.01
CA ASP A 85 -4.02 -17.78 -13.54
C ASP A 85 -3.24 -16.46 -13.73
N TYR A 86 -3.46 -15.47 -12.84
CA TYR A 86 -2.61 -14.28 -12.75
C TYR A 86 -1.51 -14.48 -11.70
N GLU A 87 -0.28 -14.17 -12.09
CA GLU A 87 0.82 -13.91 -11.17
C GLU A 87 1.04 -12.40 -11.09
N PHE A 88 1.20 -11.87 -9.89
CA PHE A 88 1.25 -10.43 -9.69
C PHE A 88 2.11 -10.00 -8.51
N GLN A 89 2.57 -8.75 -8.56
CA GLN A 89 3.03 -7.98 -7.41
C GLN A 89 2.03 -6.88 -7.11
N MET A 90 1.86 -6.54 -5.83
CA MET A 90 0.96 -5.46 -5.42
C MET A 90 1.74 -4.38 -4.68
N MET A 91 1.47 -3.12 -5.05
CA MET A 91 1.92 -1.94 -4.33
C MET A 91 0.71 -1.23 -3.74
N LEU A 92 0.86 -0.79 -2.48
CA LEU A 92 -0.17 -0.09 -1.73
C LEU A 92 0.39 1.23 -1.18
N ALA A 93 -0.36 2.31 -1.38
CA ALA A 93 -0.16 3.56 -0.66
C ALA A 93 -1.48 3.98 -0.01
N VAL A 94 -1.47 4.14 1.31
CA VAL A 94 -2.63 4.59 2.10
C VAL A 94 -2.31 5.98 2.65
N ARG A 95 -3.08 6.99 2.25
CA ARG A 95 -2.96 8.36 2.77
C ARG A 95 -4.06 8.69 3.77
N SER A 96 -5.25 8.17 3.52
CA SER A 96 -6.41 8.22 4.42
C SER A 96 -7.38 7.09 4.03
N ILE A 97 -8.48 6.97 4.75
CA ILE A 97 -9.57 6.04 4.41
C ILE A 97 -10.23 6.36 3.06
N ASP A 98 -10.10 7.59 2.58
CA ASP A 98 -10.70 8.09 1.33
C ASP A 98 -9.67 8.21 0.17
N ASP A 99 -8.39 7.96 0.42
CA ASP A 99 -7.31 8.04 -0.60
C ASP A 99 -6.35 6.85 -0.44
N ILE A 100 -6.72 5.75 -1.11
CA ILE A 100 -6.02 4.48 -1.14
C ILE A 100 -5.63 4.17 -2.58
N GLN A 101 -4.33 4.06 -2.83
CA GLN A 101 -3.80 3.80 -4.17
C GLN A 101 -3.26 2.38 -4.22
N VAL A 102 -3.75 1.62 -5.19
CA VAL A 102 -3.38 0.23 -5.40
C VAL A 102 -2.85 0.06 -6.81
N LYS A 103 -1.69 -0.58 -6.93
CA LYS A 103 -1.11 -0.97 -8.22
C LYS A 103 -0.88 -2.48 -8.25
N TYR A 104 -1.49 -3.16 -9.21
CA TYR A 104 -1.14 -4.53 -9.56
C TYR A 104 -0.16 -4.52 -10.73
N ILE A 105 0.92 -5.27 -10.60
CA ILE A 105 1.93 -5.49 -11.64
C ILE A 105 1.83 -6.97 -12.03
N LEU A 106 1.27 -7.26 -13.20
CA LEU A 106 1.16 -8.63 -13.70
C LEU A 106 2.54 -9.11 -14.16
N THR A 107 2.96 -10.28 -13.69
CA THR A 107 4.30 -10.82 -13.94
C THR A 107 4.33 -11.95 -14.96
N ASN A 108 3.18 -12.54 -15.28
CA ASN A 108 3.05 -13.64 -16.23
C ASN A 108 2.24 -13.27 -17.49
N LYS A 109 1.68 -12.07 -17.57
CA LYS A 109 0.81 -11.62 -18.67
C LYS A 109 1.07 -10.16 -19.03
N LYS A 110 0.92 -9.84 -20.32
CA LYS A 110 0.88 -8.47 -20.82
C LYS A 110 -0.46 -7.83 -20.48
N VAL A 111 -0.47 -6.57 -20.04
CA VAL A 111 -1.72 -5.86 -19.73
C VAL A 111 -2.36 -5.34 -21.01
N THR A 112 -3.46 -5.98 -21.40
CA THR A 112 -4.39 -5.48 -22.41
C THR A 112 -5.58 -4.81 -21.73
N GLU A 113 -6.44 -4.14 -22.49
CA GLU A 113 -7.70 -3.58 -21.95
C GLU A 113 -8.57 -4.67 -21.30
N ALA A 114 -8.57 -5.88 -21.86
CA ALA A 114 -9.31 -7.02 -21.30
C ALA A 114 -8.74 -7.43 -19.94
N GLU A 115 -7.41 -7.58 -19.83
CA GLU A 115 -6.78 -7.94 -18.55
C GLU A 115 -6.97 -6.85 -17.49
N GLN A 116 -6.87 -5.59 -17.90
CA GLN A 116 -7.13 -4.47 -17.02
C GLN A 116 -8.59 -4.46 -16.54
N GLY A 117 -9.54 -4.76 -17.42
CA GLY A 117 -10.96 -4.87 -17.10
C GLY A 117 -11.24 -6.01 -16.12
N GLU A 118 -10.66 -7.19 -16.33
CA GLU A 118 -10.86 -8.34 -15.45
C GLU A 118 -10.28 -8.11 -14.05
N VAL A 119 -9.04 -7.62 -13.95
CA VAL A 119 -8.43 -7.31 -12.65
C VAL A 119 -9.22 -6.23 -11.90
N LYS A 120 -9.67 -5.17 -12.59
CA LYS A 120 -10.52 -4.13 -12.00
C LYS A 120 -11.86 -4.68 -11.53
N SER A 121 -12.50 -5.53 -12.34
CA SER A 121 -13.77 -6.15 -11.98
C SER A 121 -13.64 -6.99 -10.71
N ILE A 122 -12.61 -7.85 -10.63
CA ILE A 122 -12.36 -8.67 -9.43
C ILE A 122 -12.15 -7.80 -8.19
N PHE A 123 -11.35 -6.74 -8.33
CA PHE A 123 -11.07 -5.83 -7.23
C PHE A 123 -12.36 -5.17 -6.71
N TYR A 124 -13.15 -4.55 -7.60
CA TYR A 124 -14.34 -3.81 -7.19
C TYR A 124 -15.50 -4.73 -6.74
N GLU A 125 -15.59 -5.96 -7.25
CA GLU A 125 -16.50 -6.98 -6.71
C GLU A 125 -16.20 -7.24 -5.22
N ILE A 126 -14.91 -7.31 -4.86
CA ILE A 126 -14.50 -7.57 -3.48
C ILE A 126 -14.64 -6.31 -2.61
N VAL A 127 -14.47 -5.11 -3.18
CA VAL A 127 -14.78 -3.84 -2.49
C VAL A 127 -16.25 -3.83 -2.07
N GLU A 128 -17.15 -4.11 -3.00
CA GLU A 128 -18.59 -4.17 -2.74
C GLU A 128 -18.93 -5.25 -1.71
N LYS A 129 -18.37 -6.46 -1.86
CA LYS A 129 -18.57 -7.58 -0.93
C LYS A 129 -18.19 -7.25 0.51
N ASN A 130 -17.15 -6.43 0.71
CA ASN A 130 -16.68 -6.03 2.04
C ASN A 130 -17.32 -4.72 2.55
N ASN A 131 -18.33 -4.18 1.84
CA ASN A 131 -18.97 -2.90 2.15
C ASN A 131 -17.98 -1.72 2.25
N LEU A 132 -16.94 -1.73 1.41
CA LEU A 132 -15.99 -0.64 1.29
C LEU A 132 -16.46 0.39 0.26
N ASP A 133 -16.08 1.65 0.44
CA ASP A 133 -16.39 2.69 -0.54
C ASP A 133 -15.47 2.54 -1.77
N PRO A 134 -16.00 2.29 -2.98
CA PRO A 134 -15.19 2.21 -4.19
C PRO A 134 -14.48 3.52 -4.54
N HIS A 135 -14.98 4.66 -4.07
CA HIS A 135 -14.35 5.96 -4.32
C HIS A 135 -13.09 6.19 -3.49
N SER A 136 -12.89 5.43 -2.42
CA SER A 136 -11.64 5.43 -1.66
C SER A 136 -10.45 4.87 -2.44
N PHE A 137 -10.70 4.10 -3.51
CA PHE A 137 -9.67 3.34 -4.21
C PHE A 137 -9.36 3.88 -5.60
N THR A 138 -8.08 4.21 -5.81
CA THR A 138 -7.52 4.41 -7.14
C THR A 138 -6.73 3.17 -7.55
N LEU A 139 -7.24 2.43 -8.54
CA LEU A 139 -6.66 1.17 -9.00
C LEU A 139 -5.93 1.32 -10.35
N THR A 140 -4.67 0.92 -10.37
CA THR A 140 -3.85 0.82 -11.59
C THR A 140 -3.38 -0.62 -11.81
N VAL A 141 -3.28 -1.02 -13.07
CA VAL A 141 -2.80 -2.34 -13.49
C VAL A 141 -1.76 -2.11 -14.56
N SER A 142 -0.57 -2.67 -14.38
CA SER A 142 0.50 -2.68 -15.38
C SER A 142 1.07 -4.09 -15.51
N ASP A 143 1.83 -4.35 -16.57
CA ASP A 143 2.71 -5.51 -16.64
C ASP A 143 4.09 -5.12 -16.08
N ARG A 144 4.99 -6.10 -16.01
CA ARG A 144 6.37 -5.93 -15.54
C ARG A 144 7.29 -5.27 -16.60
N ASP A 145 6.86 -5.20 -17.86
CA ASP A 145 7.71 -4.92 -19.03
C ASP A 145 7.57 -3.49 -19.60
#